data_AF-A0A0M3FRU5-F1
#
_entry.id   AF-A0A0M3FRU5-F1
#
_cell.length_a   1.000
_cell.length_b   1.000
_cell.length_c   1.000
_cell.angle_alpha   90.00
_cell.angle_beta   90.00
_cell.angle_gamma   90.00
#
_symmetry.space_group_name_H-M   'P 1'
#
loop_
_entity.id
_entity.type
_entity.pdbx_description
1 polymer ?
#
loop_
_entity_poly.entity_id
_entity_poly.type
_entity_poly.pdbx_seq_one_letter_code
_entity_poly.pdbx_strand_id
1 'polypeptide(L)'
;MGKETSALVTSKDMMLSHDTETTLEHAISIMPELVRWLIKTGIGYNEFSTALKSVFYNEAIKELDSIKQKKTDSAVSLLSGLGRRDVRSFCQTYGEYRLINQFNQQLPISVPARVIGLWIGQKLPTQIPFNGEEPSFEGLVKQISSEKHPKSILLELKRLGLVIEENNQIILQNSSFTPDPQMDESKQLFTQNISDHLAAGISNLTQKTNFLEQAIFADELSPESVEKLKKLSLDMWNLMSKAILSSAIEYCKNDERSPDANKQFRLGIFQYDK
;
A
#
# COMPACT_ATOMS: atom_id res chain seq x y z
N MET A 1 -10.15 -15.10 60.43
CA MET A 1 -11.49 -14.52 60.16
C MET A 1 -11.31 -13.00 60.10
N GLY A 2 -11.57 -12.23 59.05
CA GLY A 2 -11.73 -12.43 57.59
C GLY A 2 -11.14 -11.16 56.91
N LYS A 3 -10.72 -11.11 55.64
CA LYS A 3 -11.51 -11.19 54.39
C LYS A 3 -12.85 -10.42 54.50
N GLU A 4 -13.25 -9.49 53.63
CA GLU A 4 -12.68 -8.82 52.43
C GLU A 4 -13.43 -7.44 52.34
N THR A 5 -13.17 -6.42 51.49
CA THR A 5 -12.51 -6.29 50.17
C THR A 5 -12.15 -4.80 49.91
N SER A 6 -11.12 -4.48 49.09
CA SER A 6 -11.09 -3.25 48.26
C SER A 6 -10.09 -3.39 47.10
N ALA A 7 -10.43 -4.26 46.15
CA ALA A 7 -9.79 -4.33 44.85
C ALA A 7 -10.77 -3.79 43.81
N LEU A 8 -10.77 -2.47 43.61
CA LEU A 8 -11.63 -1.77 42.64
C LEU A 8 -10.96 -0.45 42.18
N VAL A 9 -9.71 -0.57 41.71
CA VAL A 9 -9.04 0.45 40.90
C VAL A 9 -8.55 -0.24 39.63
N THR A 10 -9.49 -0.55 38.74
CA THR A 10 -9.25 -1.11 37.41
C THR A 10 -10.35 -0.61 36.45
N SER A 11 -10.03 -0.59 35.16
CA SER A 11 -10.92 -0.29 34.02
C SER A 11 -11.67 1.05 34.03
N LYS A 12 -10.94 2.18 33.99
CA LYS A 12 -11.48 3.43 33.41
C LYS A 12 -10.51 4.21 32.52
N ASP A 13 -9.20 4.03 32.67
CA ASP A 13 -8.15 4.72 31.89
C ASP A 13 -7.70 3.97 30.61
N MET A 14 -8.56 3.15 30.01
CA MET A 14 -8.26 2.41 28.76
C MET A 14 -9.30 2.63 27.64
N MET A 15 -10.24 3.56 27.81
CA MET A 15 -11.12 3.96 26.72
C MET A 15 -10.32 4.86 25.77
N LEU A 16 -10.01 4.36 24.58
CA LEU A 16 -9.66 5.21 23.44
C LEU A 16 -10.79 6.23 23.23
N SER A 17 -10.49 7.39 22.62
CA SER A 17 -11.59 8.28 22.25
C SER A 17 -12.50 7.57 21.24
N HIS A 18 -13.81 7.76 21.34
CA HIS A 18 -14.78 7.06 20.48
C HIS A 18 -14.46 7.25 18.99
N ASP A 19 -14.00 8.44 18.61
CA ASP A 19 -13.52 8.80 17.27
C ASP A 19 -12.28 7.98 16.84
N THR A 20 -11.37 7.68 17.77
CA THR A 20 -10.19 6.84 17.52
C THR A 20 -10.55 5.38 17.31
N GLU A 21 -11.47 4.85 18.13
CA GLU A 21 -11.98 3.47 18.02
C GLU A 21 -12.68 3.28 16.66
N THR A 22 -13.66 4.14 16.35
CA THR A 22 -14.37 4.08 15.08
C THR A 22 -13.46 4.31 13.88
N THR A 23 -12.49 5.23 13.95
CA THR A 23 -11.55 5.45 12.83
C THR A 23 -10.71 4.21 12.53
N LEU A 24 -10.24 3.50 13.57
CA LEU A 24 -9.48 2.25 13.39
C LEU A 24 -10.36 1.14 12.78
N GLU A 25 -11.61 0.99 13.23
CA GLU A 25 -12.55 0.03 12.67
C GLU A 25 -12.80 0.27 11.17
N HIS A 26 -13.10 1.52 10.78
CA HIS A 26 -13.29 1.88 9.37
C HIS A 26 -12.01 1.65 8.54
N ALA A 27 -10.85 2.02 9.06
CA ALA A 27 -9.58 1.76 8.38
C ALA A 27 -9.34 0.24 8.18
N ILE A 28 -9.55 -0.58 9.21
CA ILE A 28 -9.43 -2.04 9.11
C ILE A 28 -10.48 -2.64 8.18
N SER A 29 -11.66 -2.03 8.02
CA SER A 29 -12.69 -2.52 7.09
C SER A 29 -12.29 -2.45 5.60
N ILE A 30 -11.46 -1.47 5.20
CA ILE A 30 -10.99 -1.30 3.81
C ILE A 30 -9.69 -2.05 3.51
N MET A 31 -8.88 -2.35 4.53
CA MET A 31 -7.60 -3.05 4.38
C MET A 31 -7.64 -4.45 3.70
N PRO A 32 -8.72 -5.27 3.77
CA PRO A 32 -8.71 -6.61 3.17
C PRO A 32 -8.41 -6.63 1.68
N GLU A 33 -8.88 -5.65 0.90
CA GLU A 33 -8.63 -5.64 -0.55
C GLU A 33 -7.18 -5.23 -0.87
N LEU A 34 -6.62 -4.26 -0.13
CA LEU A 34 -5.20 -3.91 -0.25
C LEU A 34 -4.30 -5.09 0.16
N VAL A 35 -4.58 -5.73 1.31
CA VAL A 35 -3.81 -6.89 1.79
C VAL A 35 -3.93 -8.07 0.83
N ARG A 36 -5.11 -8.30 0.24
CA ARG A 36 -5.32 -9.35 -0.78
C ARG A 36 -4.48 -9.09 -2.03
N TRP A 37 -4.35 -7.83 -2.46
CA TRP A 37 -3.49 -7.46 -3.58
C TRP A 37 -2.01 -7.68 -3.27
N LEU A 38 -1.54 -7.21 -2.10
CA LEU A 38 -0.16 -7.39 -1.62
C LEU A 38 0.23 -8.88 -1.52
N ILE A 39 -0.63 -9.71 -0.92
CA ILE A 39 -0.40 -11.16 -0.82
C ILE A 39 -0.36 -11.80 -2.22
N LYS A 40 -1.28 -11.43 -3.12
CA LYS A 40 -1.26 -11.95 -4.50
C LYS A 40 0.09 -11.68 -5.19
N THR A 41 0.68 -10.50 -4.99
CA THR A 41 1.99 -10.11 -5.55
C THR A 41 3.22 -10.55 -4.73
N GLY A 42 3.04 -11.30 -3.64
CA GLY A 42 4.15 -11.85 -2.86
C GLY A 42 4.77 -10.88 -1.83
N ILE A 43 4.04 -9.82 -1.47
CA ILE A 43 4.40 -8.88 -0.41
C ILE A 43 3.75 -9.36 0.89
N GLY A 44 4.58 -9.63 1.90
CA GLY A 44 4.14 -10.08 3.22
C GLY A 44 3.93 -8.95 4.22
N TYR A 45 3.45 -9.32 5.40
CA TYR A 45 3.25 -8.39 6.52
C TYR A 45 4.54 -7.66 6.94
N ASN A 46 5.68 -8.37 6.98
CA ASN A 46 6.95 -7.79 7.44
C ASN A 46 7.47 -6.71 6.48
N GLU A 47 7.36 -6.97 5.18
CA GLU A 47 7.72 -6.04 4.12
C GLU A 47 6.80 -4.81 4.17
N PHE A 48 5.49 -5.02 4.21
CA PHE A 48 4.51 -3.93 4.27
C PHE A 48 4.61 -3.09 5.55
N SER A 49 4.71 -3.73 6.72
CA SER A 49 4.88 -3.06 8.02
C SER A 49 6.17 -2.24 8.08
N THR A 50 7.27 -2.75 7.49
CA THR A 50 8.54 -2.02 7.41
C THR A 50 8.44 -0.80 6.50
N ALA A 51 7.76 -0.91 5.36
CA ALA A 51 7.49 0.24 4.48
C ALA A 51 6.60 1.29 5.16
N LEU A 52 5.54 0.87 5.87
CA LEU A 52 4.65 1.78 6.60
C LEU A 52 5.37 2.63 7.66
N LYS A 53 6.51 2.20 8.21
CA LYS A 53 7.25 3.00 9.19
C LYS A 53 7.57 4.42 8.70
N SER A 54 7.92 4.59 7.43
CA SER A 54 8.22 5.93 6.88
C SER A 54 6.96 6.76 6.65
N VAL A 55 5.82 6.12 6.36
CA VAL A 55 4.51 6.76 6.25
C VAL A 55 4.10 7.32 7.61
N PHE A 56 4.08 6.49 8.65
CA PHE A 56 3.77 6.92 10.02
C PHE A 56 4.73 8.00 10.55
N TYR A 57 6.02 7.92 10.19
CA TYR A 57 6.99 8.98 10.51
C TYR A 57 6.63 10.29 9.80
N ASN A 58 6.37 10.26 8.49
CA ASN A 58 6.04 11.46 7.71
C ASN A 58 4.74 12.13 8.20
N GLU A 59 3.67 11.38 8.46
CA GLU A 59 2.42 11.96 8.96
C GLU A 59 2.59 12.54 10.37
N ALA A 60 3.34 11.89 11.27
CA ALA A 60 3.66 12.47 12.58
C ALA A 60 4.50 13.76 12.49
N ILE A 61 5.39 13.88 11.50
CA ILE A 61 6.12 15.13 11.24
C ILE A 61 5.19 16.24 10.76
N LYS A 62 4.26 15.95 9.84
CA LYS A 62 3.25 16.92 9.36
C LYS A 62 2.31 17.36 10.48
N GLU A 63 1.87 16.44 11.33
CA GLU A 63 0.97 16.75 12.44
C GLU A 63 1.67 17.66 13.47
N LEU A 64 2.94 17.40 13.79
CA LEU A 64 3.74 18.28 14.65
C LEU A 64 3.91 19.70 14.07
N ASP A 65 4.04 19.84 12.75
CA ASP A 65 4.03 21.16 12.09
C ASP A 65 2.65 21.83 12.17
N SER A 66 1.57 21.07 11.93
CA SER A 66 0.18 21.54 11.98
C SER A 66 -0.17 22.13 13.35
N ILE A 67 0.11 21.38 14.43
CA ILE A 67 -0.12 21.81 15.82
C ILE A 67 0.99 22.73 16.37
N LYS A 68 2.00 23.06 15.55
CA LYS A 68 3.15 23.93 15.88
C LYS A 68 3.96 23.46 17.09
N GLN A 69 4.05 22.15 17.31
CA GLN A 69 4.78 21.55 18.43
C GLN A 69 6.23 21.23 18.06
N LYS A 70 7.16 21.42 19.00
CA LYS A 70 8.57 21.11 18.80
C LYS A 70 8.78 19.61 18.51
N LYS A 71 9.32 19.32 17.33
CA LYS A 71 9.77 18.00 16.91
C LYS A 71 10.92 17.50 17.81
N THR A 72 10.75 16.31 18.37
CA THR A 72 11.74 15.61 19.21
C THR A 72 11.56 14.10 19.03
N ASP A 73 12.61 13.29 19.24
CA ASP A 73 12.53 11.82 19.28
C ASP A 73 11.28 11.30 20.01
N SER A 74 10.99 11.86 21.19
CA SER A 74 9.86 11.48 22.03
C SER A 74 8.51 11.87 21.44
N ALA A 75 8.39 13.07 20.87
CA ALA A 75 7.13 13.54 20.26
C ALA A 75 6.80 12.77 18.97
N VAL A 76 7.80 12.52 18.10
CA VAL A 76 7.60 11.71 16.90
C VAL A 76 7.26 10.27 17.27
N SER A 77 7.99 9.67 18.21
CA SER A 77 7.74 8.30 18.69
C SER A 77 6.34 8.14 19.31
N LEU A 78 5.86 9.15 20.05
CA LEU A 78 4.52 9.14 20.66
C LEU A 78 3.40 9.19 19.61
N LEU A 79 3.48 10.10 18.63
CA LEU A 79 2.43 10.27 17.62
C LEU A 79 2.42 9.16 16.55
N SER A 80 3.61 8.71 16.11
CA SER A 80 3.74 7.68 15.08
C SER A 80 3.62 6.24 15.60
N GLY A 81 3.68 6.03 16.92
CA GLY A 81 3.82 4.72 17.54
C GLY A 81 5.17 4.03 17.28
N LEU A 82 6.10 4.67 16.56
CA LEU A 82 7.38 4.08 16.18
C LEU A 82 8.36 4.04 17.36
N GLY A 83 9.22 3.02 17.38
CA GLY A 83 10.30 2.94 18.36
C GLY A 83 11.33 4.05 18.14
N ARG A 84 11.83 4.66 19.24
CA ARG A 84 12.85 5.73 19.19
C ARG A 84 14.11 5.37 18.37
N ARG A 85 14.44 4.08 18.22
CA ARG A 85 15.54 3.60 17.36
C ARG A 85 15.25 3.84 15.87
N ASP A 86 14.03 3.56 15.41
CA ASP A 86 13.61 3.80 14.03
C ASP A 86 13.60 5.31 13.74
N VAL A 87 13.02 6.12 14.64
CA VAL A 87 12.98 7.59 14.54
C VAL A 87 14.39 8.18 14.40
N ARG A 88 15.35 7.74 15.23
CA ARG A 88 16.75 8.17 15.16
C ARG A 88 17.43 7.75 13.86
N SER A 89 17.21 6.51 13.43
CA SER A 89 17.76 5.99 12.17
C SER A 89 17.30 6.83 10.97
N PHE A 90 16.03 7.23 10.95
CA PHE A 90 15.49 8.14 9.93
C PHE A 90 16.13 9.54 10.01
N CYS A 91 16.21 10.15 11.20
CA CYS A 91 16.87 11.46 11.36
C CYS A 91 18.36 11.44 10.96
N GLN A 92 19.08 10.36 11.24
CA GLN A 92 20.49 10.18 10.84
C GLN A 92 20.66 10.01 9.32
N THR A 93 19.70 9.33 8.67
CA THR A 93 19.78 8.99 7.24
C THR A 93 19.29 10.11 6.33
N TYR A 94 18.20 10.80 6.71
CA TYR A 94 17.49 11.77 5.87
C TYR A 94 17.57 13.21 6.39
N GLY A 95 18.24 13.42 7.53
CA GLY A 95 18.35 14.71 8.23
C GLY A 95 17.28 14.88 9.32
N GLU A 96 17.59 15.70 10.33
CA GLU A 96 16.74 15.85 11.52
C GLU A 96 15.30 16.26 11.17
N TYR A 97 14.35 15.38 11.51
CA TYR A 97 12.91 15.62 11.44
C TYR A 97 12.39 16.09 10.07
N ARG A 98 13.04 15.63 8.98
CA ARG A 98 12.67 15.92 7.60
C ARG A 98 11.76 14.84 7.03
N LEU A 99 10.81 15.25 6.18
CA LEU A 99 9.97 14.32 5.42
C LEU A 99 10.83 13.43 4.50
N ILE A 100 10.61 12.12 4.58
CA ILE A 100 11.32 11.13 3.78
C ILE A 100 10.61 11.00 2.43
N ASN A 101 11.33 11.21 1.33
CA ASN A 101 10.79 10.97 -0.01
C ASN A 101 10.68 9.45 -0.26
N GLN A 102 9.45 8.95 -0.38
CA GLN A 102 9.14 7.53 -0.58
C GLN A 102 9.75 6.95 -1.86
N PHE A 103 9.92 7.76 -2.92
CA PHE A 103 10.57 7.32 -4.17
C PHE A 103 12.05 7.00 -4.01
N ASN A 104 12.71 7.53 -2.98
CA ASN A 104 14.14 7.30 -2.72
C ASN A 104 14.38 6.15 -1.73
N GLN A 105 13.33 5.43 -1.30
CA GLN A 105 13.45 4.36 -0.33
C GLN A 105 13.73 3.01 -0.99
N GLN A 106 14.75 2.31 -0.50
CA GLN A 106 14.88 0.87 -0.75
C GLN A 106 13.78 0.15 0.04
N LEU A 107 12.69 -0.20 -0.65
CA LEU A 107 11.63 -1.01 -0.05
C LEU A 107 12.16 -2.42 0.29
N PRO A 108 11.67 -3.02 1.39
CA PRO A 108 12.08 -4.36 1.80
C PRO A 108 11.65 -5.40 0.75
N ILE A 109 12.62 -6.20 0.30
CA ILE A 109 12.41 -7.26 -0.70
C ILE A 109 12.15 -8.58 0.02
N SER A 110 11.08 -9.27 -0.35
CA SER A 110 10.69 -10.54 0.28
C SER A 110 11.72 -11.66 0.04
N VAL A 111 11.76 -12.66 0.94
CA VAL A 111 12.71 -13.79 0.83
C VAL A 111 12.64 -14.50 -0.54
N PRO A 112 11.47 -14.83 -1.12
CA PRO A 112 11.39 -15.40 -2.46
C PRO A 112 12.02 -14.50 -3.53
N ALA A 113 11.71 -13.21 -3.53
CA ALA A 113 12.28 -12.26 -4.50
C ALA A 113 13.81 -12.09 -4.33
N ARG A 114 14.32 -12.13 -3.09
CA ARG A 114 15.77 -12.16 -2.82
C ARG A 114 16.43 -13.43 -3.38
N VAL A 115 15.78 -14.60 -3.29
CA VAL A 115 16.31 -15.87 -3.83
C VAL A 115 16.46 -15.81 -5.34
N ILE A 116 15.47 -15.27 -6.03
CA ILE A 116 15.55 -15.03 -7.47
C ILE A 116 16.62 -13.99 -7.82
N GLY A 117 16.68 -12.87 -7.09
CA GLY A 117 17.70 -11.84 -7.31
C GLY A 117 19.13 -12.37 -7.14
N LEU A 118 19.35 -13.29 -6.18
CA LEU A 118 20.63 -13.97 -5.99
C LEU A 118 20.93 -14.97 -7.11
N TRP A 119 19.96 -15.79 -7.52
CA TRP A 119 20.08 -16.72 -8.65
C TRP A 119 20.54 -15.99 -9.92
N ILE A 120 19.85 -14.91 -10.28
CA ILE A 120 20.16 -14.08 -11.44
C ILE A 120 21.51 -13.36 -11.26
N GLY A 121 21.76 -12.77 -10.08
CA GLY A 121 23.00 -12.04 -9.78
C GLY A 121 24.26 -12.90 -9.81
N GLN A 122 24.16 -14.17 -9.39
CA GLN A 122 25.22 -15.18 -9.49
C GLN A 122 25.35 -15.80 -10.90
N LYS A 123 24.47 -15.45 -11.85
CA LYS A 123 24.43 -15.98 -13.23
C LYS A 123 24.37 -17.50 -13.30
N LEU A 124 23.63 -18.12 -12.36
CA LEU A 124 23.48 -19.57 -12.31
C LEU A 124 22.63 -20.08 -13.49
N PRO A 125 22.71 -21.38 -13.85
CA PRO A 125 21.89 -21.97 -14.90
C PRO A 125 20.39 -21.73 -14.66
N THR A 126 19.59 -21.63 -15.72
CA THR A 126 18.13 -21.47 -15.62
C THR A 126 17.44 -22.68 -14.99
N GLN A 127 18.12 -23.82 -14.92
CA GLN A 127 17.64 -25.07 -14.33
C GLN A 127 18.66 -25.54 -13.28
N ILE A 128 18.22 -25.73 -12.03
CA ILE A 128 19.05 -26.25 -10.92
C ILE A 128 18.29 -27.32 -10.12
N PRO A 129 18.98 -28.29 -9.50
CA PRO A 129 18.33 -29.27 -8.64
C PRO A 129 17.77 -28.62 -7.36
N PHE A 130 16.76 -29.25 -6.75
CA PHE A 130 16.25 -28.79 -5.45
C PHE A 130 17.33 -28.84 -4.37
N ASN A 131 18.12 -29.91 -4.34
CA ASN A 131 19.22 -30.16 -3.41
C ASN A 131 20.30 -31.05 -4.06
N GLY A 132 21.44 -31.23 -3.39
CA GLY A 132 22.55 -32.07 -3.88
C GLY A 132 23.83 -31.26 -4.08
N GLU A 133 24.53 -31.53 -5.18
CA GLU A 133 25.70 -30.73 -5.58
C GLU A 133 25.30 -29.31 -5.96
N GLU A 134 26.15 -28.34 -5.62
CA GLU A 134 25.92 -26.92 -5.92
C GLU A 134 26.21 -26.60 -7.40
N PRO A 135 25.46 -25.70 -8.05
CA PRO A 135 24.41 -24.85 -7.47
C PRO A 135 23.09 -25.58 -7.23
N SER A 136 22.55 -25.47 -6.01
CA SER A 136 21.27 -26.04 -5.62
C SER A 136 20.29 -24.97 -5.10
N PHE A 137 18.99 -25.20 -5.28
CA PHE A 137 17.98 -24.25 -4.79
C PHE A 137 17.94 -24.19 -3.25
N GLU A 138 18.14 -25.31 -2.57
CA GLU A 138 18.32 -25.36 -1.12
C GLU A 138 19.53 -24.53 -0.66
N GLY A 139 20.66 -24.60 -1.39
CA GLY A 139 21.84 -23.76 -1.17
C GLY A 139 21.54 -22.26 -1.30
N LEU A 140 20.83 -21.86 -2.36
CA LEU A 140 20.40 -20.47 -2.57
C LEU A 140 19.48 -19.95 -1.46
N VAL A 141 18.50 -20.74 -1.01
CA VAL A 141 17.62 -20.32 0.10
C VAL A 141 18.41 -20.14 1.39
N LYS A 142 19.31 -21.07 1.71
CA LYS A 142 20.16 -21.02 2.93
C LYS A 142 21.10 -19.81 2.97
N GLN A 143 21.56 -19.31 1.82
CA GLN A 143 22.34 -18.06 1.75
C GLN A 143 21.53 -16.80 2.14
N ILE A 144 20.20 -16.88 2.13
CA ILE A 144 19.30 -15.71 2.26
C ILE A 144 18.46 -15.74 3.54
N SER A 145 18.05 -16.94 3.99
CA SER A 145 17.24 -17.15 5.18
C SER A 145 17.55 -18.52 5.80
N SER A 146 17.84 -18.52 7.10
CA SER A 146 17.90 -19.72 7.93
C SER A 146 16.54 -20.11 8.53
N GLU A 147 15.57 -19.20 8.51
CA GLU A 147 14.24 -19.39 9.15
C GLU A 147 13.20 -20.02 8.23
N LYS A 148 13.27 -19.74 6.92
CA LYS A 148 12.27 -20.20 5.95
C LYS A 148 12.72 -21.49 5.27
N HIS A 149 11.91 -22.54 5.41
CA HIS A 149 12.20 -23.83 4.79
C HIS A 149 12.23 -23.74 3.25
N PRO A 150 13.23 -24.31 2.55
CA PRO A 150 13.37 -24.20 1.09
C PRO A 150 12.13 -24.61 0.31
N LYS A 151 11.47 -25.72 0.70
CA LYS A 151 10.24 -26.18 0.00
C LYS A 151 9.10 -25.15 0.09
N SER A 152 9.01 -24.37 1.18
CA SER A 152 8.01 -23.31 1.30
C SER A 152 8.30 -22.13 0.38
N ILE A 153 9.58 -21.77 0.21
CA ILE A 153 9.98 -20.73 -0.77
C ILE A 153 9.74 -21.23 -2.20
N LEU A 154 10.02 -22.49 -2.51
CA LEU A 154 9.70 -23.07 -3.83
C LEU A 154 8.19 -23.00 -4.13
N LEU A 155 7.33 -23.39 -3.19
CA LEU A 155 5.88 -23.31 -3.38
C LEU A 155 5.40 -21.89 -3.65
N GLU A 156 5.96 -20.89 -2.96
CA GLU A 156 5.63 -19.48 -3.18
C GLU A 156 6.12 -18.98 -4.54
N LEU A 157 7.35 -19.33 -4.96
CA LEU A 157 7.86 -18.98 -6.30
C LEU A 157 7.04 -19.65 -7.42
N LYS A 158 6.54 -20.88 -7.21
CA LYS A 158 5.61 -21.55 -8.12
C LYS A 158 4.25 -20.85 -8.17
N ARG A 159 3.71 -20.42 -7.01
CA ARG A 159 2.46 -19.64 -6.93
C ARG A 159 2.56 -18.31 -7.66
N LEU A 160 3.72 -17.66 -7.59
CA LEU A 160 4.02 -16.41 -8.29
C LEU A 160 4.38 -16.59 -9.77
N GLY A 161 4.44 -17.83 -10.29
CA GLY A 161 4.83 -18.11 -11.69
C GLY A 161 6.30 -17.77 -12.00
N LEU A 162 7.16 -17.65 -10.99
CA LEU A 162 8.57 -17.30 -11.14
C LEU A 162 9.44 -18.52 -11.46
N VAL A 163 9.01 -19.70 -11.00
CA VAL A 163 9.68 -20.99 -11.29
C VAL A 163 8.65 -22.09 -11.53
N ILE A 164 9.05 -23.12 -12.27
CA ILE A 164 8.35 -24.41 -12.34
C ILE A 164 9.25 -25.54 -11.80
N GLU A 165 8.69 -26.71 -11.58
CA GLU A 165 9.38 -27.88 -11.04
C GLU A 165 9.07 -29.08 -11.95
N GLU A 166 10.06 -29.52 -12.73
CA GLU A 166 9.95 -30.60 -13.72
C GLU A 166 11.16 -31.53 -13.60
N ASN A 167 10.96 -32.85 -13.74
CA ASN A 167 12.06 -33.84 -13.75
C ASN A 167 13.04 -33.71 -12.56
N ASN A 168 12.50 -33.40 -11.36
CA ASN A 168 13.25 -33.15 -10.12
C ASN A 168 14.23 -31.95 -10.17
N GLN A 169 13.98 -31.02 -11.10
CA GLN A 169 14.74 -29.79 -11.33
C GLN A 169 13.80 -28.57 -11.21
N ILE A 170 14.35 -27.43 -10.84
CA ILE A 170 13.62 -26.17 -10.70
C ILE A 170 14.07 -25.26 -11.84
N ILE A 171 13.10 -24.77 -12.61
CA ILE A 171 13.34 -24.02 -13.84
C ILE A 171 12.82 -22.59 -13.66
N LEU A 172 13.73 -21.61 -13.76
CA LEU A 172 13.46 -20.18 -13.71
C LEU A 172 12.67 -19.72 -14.96
N GLN A 173 11.58 -18.97 -14.76
CA GLN A 173 10.73 -18.49 -15.85
C GLN A 173 11.15 -17.09 -16.32
N ASN A 174 11.73 -16.99 -17.52
CA ASN A 174 12.25 -15.71 -18.06
C ASN A 174 11.17 -14.65 -18.33
N SER A 175 9.92 -15.05 -18.62
CA SER A 175 8.80 -14.13 -18.87
C SER A 175 8.45 -13.30 -17.64
N SER A 176 8.67 -13.82 -16.45
CA SER A 176 8.23 -13.23 -15.17
C SER A 176 9.11 -12.07 -14.67
N PHE A 177 10.13 -11.66 -15.46
CA PHE A 177 11.07 -10.57 -15.14
C PHE A 177 11.07 -9.43 -16.16
N THR A 178 10.21 -9.51 -17.19
CA THR A 178 10.06 -8.43 -18.17
C THR A 178 9.04 -7.43 -17.62
N PRO A 179 9.37 -6.12 -17.49
CA PRO A 179 8.38 -5.12 -17.14
C PRO A 179 7.24 -5.10 -18.16
N ASP A 180 6.00 -4.97 -17.70
CA ASP A 180 4.82 -4.78 -18.55
C ASP A 180 4.36 -3.32 -18.40
N PRO A 181 4.68 -2.44 -19.37
CA PRO A 181 4.37 -1.02 -19.27
C PRO A 181 2.87 -0.73 -19.18
N GLN A 182 2.02 -1.57 -19.80
CA GLN A 182 0.55 -1.37 -19.79
C GLN A 182 -0.03 -1.74 -18.43
N MET A 183 0.45 -2.82 -17.82
CA MET A 183 0.09 -3.16 -16.45
C MET A 183 0.61 -2.12 -15.44
N ASP A 184 1.81 -1.58 -15.62
CA ASP A 184 2.37 -0.59 -14.71
C ASP A 184 1.68 0.78 -14.83
N GLU A 185 1.35 1.22 -16.04
CA GLU A 185 0.49 2.40 -16.27
C GLU A 185 -0.90 2.21 -15.62
N SER A 186 -1.50 1.03 -15.77
CA SER A 186 -2.79 0.70 -15.14
C SER A 186 -2.73 0.74 -13.61
N LYS A 187 -1.66 0.22 -13.00
CA LYS A 187 -1.43 0.32 -11.54
C LYS A 187 -1.27 1.77 -11.10
N GLN A 188 -0.52 2.58 -11.86
CA GLN A 188 -0.28 3.98 -11.55
C GLN A 188 -1.59 4.78 -11.59
N LEU A 189 -2.40 4.60 -12.64
CA LEU A 189 -3.71 5.26 -12.77
C LEU A 189 -4.65 4.86 -11.62
N PHE A 190 -4.74 3.56 -11.30
CA PHE A 190 -5.53 3.06 -10.19
C PHE A 190 -5.08 3.66 -8.84
N THR A 191 -3.77 3.64 -8.57
CA THR A 191 -3.21 4.16 -7.30
C THR A 191 -3.46 5.66 -7.15
N GLN A 192 -3.32 6.44 -8.22
CA GLN A 192 -3.65 7.88 -8.21
C GLN A 192 -5.13 8.12 -7.90
N ASN A 193 -6.03 7.39 -8.58
CA ASN A 193 -7.47 7.56 -8.39
C ASN A 193 -7.89 7.22 -6.94
N ILE A 194 -7.40 6.11 -6.38
CA ILE A 194 -7.70 5.71 -4.98
C ILE A 194 -7.06 6.65 -3.96
N SER A 195 -5.84 7.15 -4.23
CA SER A 195 -5.18 8.13 -3.36
C SER A 195 -5.99 9.43 -3.25
N ASP A 196 -6.42 9.99 -4.39
CA ASP A 196 -7.16 11.25 -4.42
C ASP A 196 -8.60 11.07 -3.89
N HIS A 197 -9.21 9.91 -4.11
CA HIS A 197 -10.51 9.54 -3.53
C HIS A 197 -10.46 9.44 -2.00
N LEU A 198 -9.49 8.71 -1.45
CA LEU A 198 -9.28 8.63 0.00
C LEU A 198 -8.99 10.00 0.60
N ALA A 199 -8.17 10.83 -0.06
CA ALA A 199 -7.87 12.18 0.40
C ALA A 199 -9.13 13.07 0.46
N ALA A 200 -9.99 13.01 -0.57
CA ALA A 200 -11.25 13.74 -0.61
C ALA A 200 -12.21 13.30 0.51
N GLY A 201 -12.43 11.98 0.66
CA GLY A 201 -13.29 11.43 1.71
C GLY A 201 -12.81 11.76 3.12
N ILE A 202 -11.51 11.58 3.40
CA ILE A 202 -10.92 11.89 4.71
C ILE A 202 -10.97 13.40 4.99
N SER A 203 -10.73 14.26 3.99
CA SER A 203 -10.85 15.72 4.17
C SER A 203 -12.28 16.16 4.48
N ASN A 204 -13.29 15.52 3.87
CA ASN A 204 -14.69 15.80 4.18
C ASN A 204 -15.01 15.46 5.65
N LEU A 205 -14.52 14.32 6.15
CA LEU A 205 -14.69 13.89 7.54
C LEU A 205 -13.94 14.78 8.54
N THR A 206 -12.67 15.11 8.25
CA THR A 206 -11.75 15.74 9.22
C THR A 206 -11.67 17.27 9.15
N GLN A 207 -11.87 17.86 7.97
CA GLN A 207 -11.65 19.28 7.71
C GLN A 207 -12.92 20.04 7.30
N LYS A 208 -14.08 19.37 7.26
CA LYS A 208 -15.38 19.92 6.81
C LYS A 208 -15.31 20.50 5.38
N THR A 209 -14.49 19.91 4.52
CA THR A 209 -14.52 20.21 3.08
C THR A 209 -15.80 19.67 2.44
N ASN A 210 -16.06 20.08 1.20
CA ASN A 210 -17.24 19.71 0.42
C ASN A 210 -16.86 19.04 -0.91
N PHE A 211 -15.84 18.19 -0.92
CA PHE A 211 -15.51 17.38 -2.10
C PHE A 211 -16.68 16.45 -2.44
N LEU A 212 -16.91 16.21 -3.73
CA LEU A 212 -18.01 15.36 -4.19
C LEU A 212 -17.70 13.89 -3.90
N GLU A 213 -18.22 13.40 -2.78
CA GLU A 213 -18.14 12.00 -2.35
C GLU A 213 -19.54 11.38 -2.33
N GLN A 214 -19.97 10.79 -3.45
CA GLN A 214 -21.31 10.25 -3.63
C GLN A 214 -21.29 9.00 -4.52
N ALA A 215 -22.16 8.04 -4.20
CA ALA A 215 -22.37 6.83 -4.98
C ALA A 215 -23.88 6.56 -5.15
N ILE A 216 -24.25 5.96 -6.27
CA ILE A 216 -25.60 5.44 -6.51
C ILE A 216 -25.61 3.97 -6.11
N PHE A 217 -26.53 3.58 -5.23
CA PHE A 217 -26.74 2.20 -4.82
C PHE A 217 -28.10 1.70 -5.30
N ALA A 218 -28.14 0.48 -5.82
CA ALA A 218 -29.35 -0.23 -6.20
C ALA A 218 -29.12 -1.73 -5.98
N ASP A 219 -30.08 -2.38 -5.32
CA ASP A 219 -30.12 -3.81 -5.03
C ASP A 219 -31.24 -4.52 -5.82
N GLU A 220 -31.39 -5.83 -5.60
CA GLU A 220 -32.40 -6.70 -6.24
C GLU A 220 -32.39 -6.69 -7.79
N LEU A 221 -31.25 -6.33 -8.39
CA LEU A 221 -31.07 -6.26 -9.84
C LEU A 221 -30.88 -7.64 -10.48
N SER A 222 -31.48 -7.84 -11.66
CA SER A 222 -31.14 -8.98 -12.52
C SER A 222 -29.79 -8.75 -13.24
N PRO A 223 -29.10 -9.82 -13.70
CA PRO A 223 -27.88 -9.66 -14.50
C PRO A 223 -28.09 -8.82 -15.77
N GLU A 224 -29.26 -8.91 -16.40
CA GLU A 224 -29.60 -8.09 -17.57
C GLU A 224 -29.73 -6.60 -17.20
N SER A 225 -30.29 -6.29 -16.03
CA SER A 225 -30.35 -4.92 -15.51
C SER A 225 -28.97 -4.37 -15.19
N VAL A 226 -28.07 -5.18 -14.62
CA VAL A 226 -26.68 -4.78 -14.34
C VAL A 226 -25.95 -4.43 -15.64
N GLU A 227 -26.06 -5.23 -16.70
CA GLU A 227 -25.42 -4.93 -17.99
C GLU A 227 -25.99 -3.66 -18.65
N LYS A 228 -27.30 -3.40 -18.53
CA LYS A 228 -27.92 -2.14 -18.97
C LYS A 228 -27.37 -0.94 -18.19
N LEU A 229 -27.19 -1.07 -16.88
CA LEU A 229 -26.63 -0.02 -16.02
C LEU A 229 -25.14 0.23 -16.30
N LYS A 230 -24.34 -0.81 -16.55
CA LYS A 230 -22.94 -0.68 -17.01
C LYS A 230 -22.85 0.15 -18.29
N LYS A 231 -23.65 -0.20 -19.30
CA LYS A 231 -23.69 0.55 -20.56
C LYS A 231 -24.09 2.01 -20.35
N LEU A 232 -25.18 2.25 -19.60
CA LEU A 232 -25.63 3.62 -19.28
C LEU A 232 -24.55 4.43 -18.54
N SER A 233 -23.84 3.80 -17.60
CA SER A 233 -22.76 4.44 -16.84
C SER A 233 -21.60 4.87 -17.75
N LEU A 234 -21.21 4.01 -18.70
CA LEU A 234 -20.20 4.33 -19.71
C LEU A 234 -20.65 5.46 -20.64
N ASP A 235 -21.90 5.41 -21.14
CA ASP A 235 -22.45 6.44 -22.01
C ASP A 235 -22.49 7.81 -21.30
N MET A 236 -22.94 7.85 -20.04
CA MET A 236 -22.94 9.08 -19.22
C MET A 236 -21.53 9.58 -18.89
N TRP A 237 -20.60 8.70 -18.53
CA TRP A 237 -19.20 9.07 -18.32
C TRP A 237 -18.57 9.66 -19.58
N ASN A 238 -18.82 9.07 -20.76
CA ASN A 238 -18.32 9.56 -22.04
C ASN A 238 -18.81 10.97 -22.39
N LEU A 239 -20.01 11.36 -21.95
CA LEU A 239 -20.53 12.72 -22.10
C LEU A 239 -19.89 13.68 -21.09
N MET A 240 -19.92 13.31 -19.81
CA MET A 240 -19.43 14.15 -18.70
C MET A 240 -17.92 14.42 -18.79
N SER A 241 -17.12 13.38 -19.01
CA SER A 241 -15.65 13.47 -19.07
C SER A 241 -15.17 14.38 -20.21
N LYS A 242 -15.81 14.33 -21.39
CA LYS A 242 -15.48 15.21 -22.52
C LYS A 242 -15.75 16.68 -22.22
N ALA A 243 -16.88 16.98 -21.57
CA ALA A 243 -17.22 18.34 -21.17
C ALA A 243 -16.19 18.88 -20.16
N ILE A 244 -15.92 18.11 -19.09
CA ILE A 244 -14.98 18.49 -18.04
C ILE A 244 -13.55 18.64 -18.58
N LEU A 245 -13.08 17.71 -19.41
CA LEU A 245 -11.74 17.78 -20.02
C LEU A 245 -11.60 19.01 -20.92
N SER A 246 -12.64 19.35 -21.68
CA SER A 246 -12.64 20.53 -22.56
C SER A 246 -12.51 21.82 -21.75
N SER A 247 -13.29 21.97 -20.67
CA SER A 247 -13.18 23.11 -19.74
C SER A 247 -11.85 23.12 -18.99
N ALA A 248 -11.32 21.97 -18.57
CA ALA A 248 -10.04 21.88 -17.87
C ALA A 248 -8.88 22.35 -18.75
N ILE A 249 -8.86 21.99 -20.04
CA ILE A 249 -7.86 22.46 -21.01
C ILE A 249 -7.96 23.99 -21.18
N GLU A 250 -9.16 24.55 -21.26
CA GLU A 250 -9.38 26.00 -21.35
C GLU A 250 -8.87 26.73 -20.09
N TYR A 251 -9.21 26.23 -18.90
CA TYR A 251 -8.77 26.84 -17.63
C TYR A 251 -7.25 26.74 -17.45
N CYS A 252 -6.64 25.56 -17.69
CA CYS A 252 -5.18 25.42 -17.64
C CYS A 252 -4.46 26.41 -18.56
N LYS A 253 -5.00 26.64 -19.77
CA LYS A 253 -4.44 27.61 -20.73
C LYS A 253 -4.57 29.06 -20.24
N ASN A 254 -5.69 29.42 -19.62
CA ASN A 254 -5.89 30.75 -19.05
C ASN A 254 -4.97 30.99 -17.84
N ASP A 255 -4.70 29.93 -17.08
CA ASP A 255 -3.91 29.97 -15.84
C ASP A 255 -2.38 29.83 -16.06
N GLU A 256 -1.90 29.51 -17.27
CA GLU A 256 -0.48 29.25 -17.62
C GLU A 256 0.55 30.25 -17.06
N ARG A 257 0.14 31.51 -16.85
CA ARG A 257 1.02 32.60 -16.38
C ARG A 257 0.72 33.08 -14.96
N SER A 258 -0.25 32.47 -14.29
CA SER A 258 -0.59 32.80 -12.91
C SER A 258 0.40 32.12 -11.96
N PRO A 259 1.04 32.84 -11.01
CA PRO A 259 1.91 32.23 -10.00
C PRO A 259 1.13 31.30 -9.05
N ASP A 260 -0.19 31.47 -8.96
CA ASP A 260 -1.08 30.68 -8.11
C ASP A 260 -1.66 29.43 -8.82
N ALA A 261 -1.30 29.17 -10.08
CA ALA A 261 -1.70 28.00 -10.87
C ALA A 261 -1.00 26.70 -10.43
N ASN A 262 -1.04 26.42 -9.13
CA ASN A 262 -0.42 25.26 -8.47
C ASN A 262 -1.45 24.21 -8.00
N LYS A 263 -2.71 24.33 -8.44
CA LYS A 263 -3.79 23.41 -8.08
C LYS A 263 -3.88 22.25 -9.07
N GLN A 264 -4.30 21.10 -8.56
CA GLN A 264 -4.61 19.92 -9.36
C GLN A 264 -6.09 19.59 -9.18
N PHE A 265 -6.73 19.11 -10.24
CA PHE A 265 -8.12 18.68 -10.24
C PHE A 265 -8.22 17.26 -10.78
N ARG A 266 -8.91 16.39 -10.05
CA ARG A 266 -9.28 15.05 -10.52
C ARG A 266 -10.76 14.83 -10.25
N LEU A 267 -11.46 14.30 -11.25
CA LEU A 267 -12.74 13.64 -11.07
C LEU A 267 -12.59 12.20 -11.56
N GLY A 268 -12.73 11.25 -10.65
CA GLY A 268 -12.88 9.84 -10.96
C GLY A 268 -14.35 9.43 -10.85
N ILE A 269 -14.77 8.47 -11.67
CA ILE A 269 -15.97 7.67 -11.41
C ILE A 269 -15.54 6.21 -11.36
N PHE A 270 -16.14 5.43 -10.46
CA PHE A 270 -15.95 3.99 -10.40
C PHE A 270 -17.32 3.30 -10.40
N GLN A 271 -17.36 2.11 -10.97
CA GLN A 271 -18.51 1.22 -10.97
C GLN A 271 -18.02 -0.15 -10.50
N TYR A 272 -18.75 -0.75 -9.57
CA TYR A 272 -18.44 -2.07 -9.04
C TYR A 272 -19.74 -2.83 -8.77
N ASP A 273 -19.86 -4.03 -9.36
CA ASP A 273 -20.94 -4.98 -9.18
C ASP A 273 -20.40 -6.32 -8.65
N LYS A 274 -21.29 -7.14 -8.07
CA LYS A 274 -20.99 -8.45 -7.49
C LYS A 274 -22.03 -9.48 -7.94
#